data_AF-A0A1V5QDG6-F1
#
_entry.id   AF-A0A1V5QDG6-F1
#
_cell.length_a   1.000
_cell.length_b   1.000
_cell.length_c   1.000
_cell.angle_alpha   90.00
_cell.angle_beta   90.00
_cell.angle_gamma   90.00
#
_symmetry.space_group_name_H-M   'P 1'
#
loop_
_entity.id
_entity.type
_entity.pdbx_description
1 polymer ?
#
loop_
_entity_poly.entity_id
_entity_poly.type
_entity_poly.pdbx_seq_one_letter_code
_entity_poly.pdbx_strand_id
1 'polypeptide(L)'
;MLAILFFSNLPVQAGFGGLCVYEEGDSRQNHGAPSGWMGDFRDLRIDLRWTNNPHAGSSCIKLVYTAEGSRHANMIGVMWQHPPNNDGSVDGGLNLTGAKRVVFWARGEQGGEFIHAFTFGGTLGAYPDTDKAVLPDVFLSKEWTRFEIDLTGLDLSYISSFFGWATGRFNNPEGMVFYLDEIRIE
;
A
#
# COMPACT_ATOMS: atom_id res chain seq x y z
N MET A 1 35.93 -45.28 -18.79
CA MET A 1 34.47 -45.10 -18.86
C MET A 1 34.20 -43.67 -18.42
N LEU A 2 33.97 -42.77 -19.37
CA LEU A 2 33.85 -41.32 -19.15
C LEU A 2 32.40 -41.02 -18.73
N ALA A 3 32.18 -40.49 -17.53
CA ALA A 3 30.88 -39.99 -17.12
C ALA A 3 30.79 -38.50 -17.49
N ILE A 4 30.00 -38.19 -18.51
CA ILE A 4 29.65 -36.82 -18.89
C ILE A 4 28.55 -36.36 -17.94
N LEU A 5 28.87 -35.43 -17.03
CA LEU A 5 27.88 -34.75 -16.19
C LEU A 5 27.17 -33.70 -17.06
N PHE A 6 25.89 -33.94 -17.35
CA PHE A 6 25.00 -32.92 -17.89
C PHE A 6 24.59 -31.99 -16.74
N PHE A 7 25.15 -30.79 -16.70
CA PHE A 7 24.56 -29.69 -15.95
C PHE A 7 23.30 -29.25 -16.69
N SER A 8 22.13 -29.61 -16.17
CA SER A 8 20.89 -28.99 -16.57
C SER A 8 20.90 -27.55 -16.08
N ASN A 9 21.11 -26.60 -16.99
CA ASN A 9 20.77 -25.20 -16.75
C ASN A 9 19.25 -25.12 -16.59
N LEU A 10 18.77 -25.24 -15.34
CA LEU A 10 17.43 -24.79 -14.99
C LEU A 10 17.37 -23.29 -15.32
N PRO A 11 16.34 -22.83 -16.05
CA PRO A 11 16.17 -21.40 -16.24
C PRO A 11 16.07 -20.75 -14.86
N VAL A 12 16.96 -19.80 -14.58
CA VAL A 12 16.79 -18.87 -13.47
C VAL A 12 15.41 -18.26 -13.66
N GLN A 13 14.50 -18.53 -12.71
CA GLN A 13 13.18 -17.94 -12.73
C GLN A 13 13.37 -16.43 -12.88
N ALA A 14 12.84 -15.85 -13.97
CA ALA A 14 12.85 -14.41 -14.13
C ALA A 14 12.28 -13.82 -12.84
N GLY A 15 13.07 -13.01 -12.15
CA GLY A 15 12.65 -12.39 -10.89
C GLY A 15 11.34 -11.64 -11.09
N PHE A 16 10.56 -11.50 -10.03
CA PHE A 16 9.37 -10.67 -10.06
C PHE A 16 9.73 -9.26 -10.58
N GLY A 17 9.02 -8.81 -11.62
CA GLY A 17 9.35 -7.58 -12.35
C GLY A 17 8.97 -6.27 -11.64
N GLY A 18 8.47 -6.36 -10.40
CA GLY A 18 7.89 -5.26 -9.65
C GLY A 18 6.43 -4.97 -10.05
N LEU A 19 5.67 -4.36 -9.14
CA LEU A 19 4.36 -3.78 -9.40
C LEU A 19 4.31 -2.35 -8.86
N CYS A 20 3.94 -1.40 -9.71
CA CYS A 20 3.78 0.00 -9.32
C CYS A 20 2.35 0.24 -8.84
N VAL A 21 2.16 0.56 -7.56
CA VAL A 21 0.86 0.94 -7.01
C VAL A 21 0.59 2.42 -7.28
N TYR A 22 1.60 3.27 -7.07
CA TYR A 22 1.54 4.69 -7.36
C TYR A 22 2.93 5.25 -7.69
N GLU A 23 3.04 6.02 -8.77
CA GLU A 23 4.21 6.88 -9.06
C GLU A 23 3.83 8.33 -9.37
N GLU A 24 2.74 8.55 -10.12
CA GLU A 24 2.18 9.88 -10.37
C GLU A 24 0.66 9.75 -10.56
N GLY A 25 -0.10 10.81 -10.29
CA GLY A 25 -1.56 10.75 -10.32
C GLY A 25 -2.18 10.46 -11.70
N ASP A 26 -1.43 10.66 -12.78
CA ASP A 26 -1.85 10.36 -14.16
C ASP A 26 -1.10 9.18 -14.80
N SER A 27 -0.22 8.51 -14.05
CA SER A 27 0.56 7.42 -14.61
C SER A 27 -0.31 6.21 -14.94
N ARG A 28 -0.11 5.69 -16.15
CA ARG A 28 -0.70 4.42 -16.60
C ARG A 28 -0.01 3.19 -15.97
N GLN A 29 1.10 3.38 -15.25
CA GLN A 29 1.77 2.31 -14.54
C GLN A 29 1.16 2.05 -13.16
N ASN A 30 0.30 2.93 -12.65
CA ASN A 30 -0.37 2.72 -11.37
C ASN A 30 -1.30 1.50 -11.44
N HIS A 31 -1.23 0.66 -10.41
CA HIS A 31 -2.08 -0.52 -10.25
C HIS A 31 -2.94 -0.42 -8.99
N GLY A 32 -4.21 -0.79 -9.15
CA GLY A 32 -5.22 -0.67 -8.11
C GLY A 32 -5.75 0.76 -7.95
N ALA A 33 -6.74 0.91 -7.07
CA ALA A 33 -7.34 2.21 -6.74
C ALA A 33 -7.61 2.30 -5.23
N PRO A 34 -7.52 3.50 -4.61
CA PRO A 34 -7.87 3.72 -3.22
C PRO A 34 -9.40 3.61 -3.01
N SER A 35 -9.90 2.39 -3.02
CA SER A 35 -11.34 2.08 -3.03
C SER A 35 -11.80 1.29 -1.80
N GLY A 36 -10.87 0.73 -1.03
CA GLY A 36 -11.20 0.00 0.19
C GLY A 36 -11.30 0.94 1.39
N TRP A 37 -12.33 1.79 1.43
CA TRP A 37 -12.52 2.78 2.51
C TRP A 37 -13.12 2.12 3.76
N MET A 38 -12.49 2.34 4.91
CA MET A 38 -12.88 1.76 6.19
C MET A 38 -13.10 2.83 7.26
N GLY A 39 -14.02 2.59 8.19
CA GLY A 39 -14.26 3.48 9.32
C GLY A 39 -14.97 4.79 8.97
N ASP A 40 -14.54 5.89 9.57
CA ASP A 40 -15.13 7.24 9.47
C ASP A 40 -14.82 7.92 8.12
N PHE A 41 -15.06 7.23 7.00
CA PHE A 41 -14.61 7.64 5.66
C PHE A 41 -15.09 9.02 5.19
N ARG A 42 -16.14 9.60 5.78
CA ARG A 42 -16.57 10.96 5.42
C ARG A 42 -15.61 12.04 5.92
N ASP A 43 -14.72 11.68 6.84
CA ASP A 43 -13.70 12.55 7.43
C ASP A 43 -12.42 12.59 6.59
N LEU A 44 -12.33 11.77 5.53
CA LEU A 44 -11.12 11.64 4.72
C LEU A 44 -11.33 12.23 3.31
N ARG A 45 -10.35 13.00 2.85
CA ARG A 45 -10.20 13.40 1.44
C ARG A 45 -8.85 12.93 0.92
N ILE A 46 -8.82 12.49 -0.33
CA ILE A 46 -7.62 12.03 -1.02
C ILE A 46 -7.49 12.82 -2.32
N ASP A 47 -6.33 13.42 -2.54
CA ASP A 47 -5.94 14.00 -3.81
C ASP A 47 -4.74 13.22 -4.35
N LEU A 48 -4.94 12.49 -5.45
CA LEU A 48 -3.91 11.66 -6.07
C LEU A 48 -2.94 12.46 -6.95
N ARG A 49 -3.21 13.75 -7.18
CA ARG A 49 -2.49 14.62 -8.12
C ARG A 49 -1.93 15.86 -7.42
N TRP A 50 -1.57 15.74 -6.15
CA TRP A 50 -1.09 16.88 -5.37
C TRP A 50 0.32 17.28 -5.82
N THR A 51 0.47 18.49 -6.35
CA THR A 51 1.71 18.95 -7.02
C THR A 51 2.69 19.69 -6.11
N ASN A 52 2.33 19.97 -4.86
CA ASN A 52 3.20 20.70 -3.95
C ASN A 52 4.09 19.75 -3.13
N ASN A 53 5.40 19.88 -3.32
CA ASN A 53 6.45 19.10 -2.65
C ASN A 53 6.26 17.57 -2.75
N PRO A 54 6.12 17.00 -3.97
CA PRO A 54 6.19 15.55 -4.18
C PRO A 54 7.60 15.03 -3.86
N HIS A 55 7.73 13.74 -3.53
CA HIS A 55 9.05 13.13 -3.34
C HIS A 55 9.74 12.95 -4.69
N ALA A 56 9.01 12.46 -5.69
CA ALA A 56 9.49 12.28 -7.05
C ALA A 56 8.47 12.80 -8.08
N GLY A 57 8.95 13.04 -9.30
CA GLY A 57 8.08 13.45 -10.40
C GLY A 57 7.35 14.79 -10.14
N SER A 58 6.10 14.85 -10.59
CA SER A 58 5.28 16.07 -10.63
C SER A 58 4.11 16.08 -9.65
N SER A 59 3.76 14.93 -9.05
CA SER A 59 2.64 14.81 -8.13
C SER A 59 2.86 13.72 -7.09
N CYS A 60 2.29 13.89 -5.91
CA CYS A 60 2.18 12.87 -4.88
C CYS A 60 0.72 12.72 -4.43
N ILE A 61 0.46 11.76 -3.55
CA ILE A 61 -0.84 11.62 -2.90
C ILE A 61 -0.88 12.52 -1.67
N LYS A 62 -1.92 13.34 -1.55
CA LYS A 62 -2.27 14.07 -0.32
C LYS A 62 -3.50 13.46 0.33
N LEU A 63 -3.42 13.19 1.63
CA LEU A 63 -4.52 12.72 2.44
C LEU A 63 -4.83 13.73 3.54
N VAL A 64 -6.10 14.07 3.70
CA VAL A 64 -6.61 15.00 4.71
C VAL A 64 -7.67 14.28 5.53
N TYR A 65 -7.38 13.99 6.79
CA TYR A 65 -8.29 13.40 7.76
C TYR A 65 -8.72 14.46 8.79
N THR A 66 -10.02 14.66 9.00
CA THR A 66 -10.56 15.70 9.89
C THR A 66 -10.88 15.23 11.30
N ALA A 67 -10.92 13.91 11.54
CA ALA A 67 -11.22 13.32 12.85
C ALA A 67 -12.54 13.75 13.52
N GLU A 68 -13.56 14.06 12.71
CA GLU A 68 -14.90 14.43 13.19
C GLU A 68 -15.64 13.25 13.86
N GLY A 69 -15.32 12.02 13.46
CA GLY A 69 -15.96 10.80 13.93
C GLY A 69 -17.32 10.55 13.27
N SER A 70 -17.44 10.86 11.97
CA SER A 70 -18.72 10.89 11.24
C SER A 70 -19.51 9.57 11.22
N ARG A 71 -18.89 8.43 11.52
CA ARG A 71 -19.54 7.11 11.58
C ARG A 71 -19.35 6.41 12.92
N HIS A 72 -18.87 7.12 13.94
CA HIS A 72 -18.60 6.60 15.28
C HIS A 72 -17.64 5.40 15.31
N ALA A 73 -16.80 5.23 14.28
CA ALA A 73 -15.81 4.15 14.23
C ALA A 73 -14.55 4.49 15.03
N ASN A 74 -14.24 5.79 15.19
CA ASN A 74 -13.01 6.31 15.81
C ASN A 74 -11.73 5.85 15.10
N MET A 75 -11.86 5.39 13.86
CA MET A 75 -10.77 4.93 13.01
C MET A 75 -11.08 5.24 11.56
N ILE A 76 -10.03 5.38 10.77
CA ILE A 76 -10.09 5.61 9.32
C ILE A 76 -9.00 4.76 8.65
N GLY A 77 -9.30 4.23 7.48
CA GLY A 77 -8.29 3.59 6.65
C GLY A 77 -8.72 3.48 5.21
N VAL A 78 -7.74 3.30 4.33
CA VAL A 78 -7.96 3.11 2.89
C VAL A 78 -7.01 2.04 2.39
N MET A 79 -7.55 1.15 1.56
CA MET A 79 -6.80 0.11 0.85
C MET A 79 -6.83 0.38 -0.66
N TRP A 80 -5.67 0.26 -1.31
CA TRP A 80 -5.53 0.19 -2.75
C TRP A 80 -5.86 -1.22 -3.21
N GLN A 81 -6.97 -1.35 -3.93
CA GLN A 81 -7.52 -2.66 -4.33
C GLN A 81 -7.54 -2.83 -5.84
N HIS A 82 -7.43 -4.08 -6.26
CA HIS A 82 -7.68 -4.52 -7.62
C HIS A 82 -8.63 -5.73 -7.66
N PRO A 83 -9.70 -5.68 -8.47
CA PRO A 83 -10.28 -4.49 -9.09
C PRO A 83 -10.72 -3.45 -8.05
N PRO A 84 -11.03 -2.20 -8.45
CA PRO A 84 -11.57 -1.21 -7.53
C PRO A 84 -12.85 -1.69 -6.85
N ASN A 85 -12.95 -1.44 -5.55
CA ASN A 85 -14.02 -1.85 -4.62
C ASN A 85 -14.11 -3.38 -4.42
N ASN A 86 -13.00 -4.10 -4.58
CA ASN A 86 -12.97 -5.54 -4.37
C ASN A 86 -12.73 -5.88 -2.89
N ASP A 87 -13.82 -6.16 -2.16
CA ASP A 87 -13.79 -6.72 -0.80
C ASP A 87 -13.62 -8.24 -0.78
N GLY A 88 -13.08 -8.84 -1.85
CA GLY A 88 -12.93 -10.29 -1.98
C GLY A 88 -14.18 -10.99 -2.53
N SER A 89 -15.20 -10.23 -2.93
CA SER A 89 -16.39 -10.76 -3.62
C SER A 89 -16.15 -11.07 -5.11
N VAL A 90 -15.08 -10.55 -5.70
CA VAL A 90 -14.77 -10.71 -7.13
C VAL A 90 -13.35 -11.27 -7.31
N ASP A 91 -13.20 -12.18 -8.29
CA ASP A 91 -11.90 -12.68 -8.71
C ASP A 91 -11.09 -11.56 -9.42
N GLY A 92 -9.84 -11.42 -9.05
CA GLY A 92 -8.94 -10.43 -9.65
C GLY A 92 -7.66 -10.18 -8.85
N GLY A 93 -7.29 -11.11 -7.98
CA GLY A 93 -5.98 -11.12 -7.37
C GLY A 93 -4.89 -11.34 -8.43
N LEU A 94 -3.71 -10.77 -8.15
CA LEU A 94 -2.51 -10.95 -8.96
C LEU A 94 -1.56 -11.93 -8.27
N ASN A 95 -0.81 -12.67 -9.07
CA ASN A 95 0.31 -13.45 -8.58
C ASN A 95 1.54 -12.55 -8.48
N LEU A 96 1.96 -12.25 -7.25
CA LEU A 96 3.12 -11.43 -6.90
C LEU A 96 4.26 -12.29 -6.33
N THR A 97 4.25 -13.60 -6.59
CA THR A 97 5.28 -14.53 -6.15
C THR A 97 6.66 -14.05 -6.58
N GLY A 98 7.55 -13.93 -5.61
CA GLY A 98 8.91 -13.45 -5.82
C GLY A 98 9.15 -12.07 -5.20
N ALA A 99 8.11 -11.27 -5.00
CA ALA A 99 8.20 -10.03 -4.24
C ALA A 99 8.70 -10.29 -2.81
N LYS A 100 9.44 -9.34 -2.28
CA LYS A 100 10.06 -9.33 -0.95
C LYS A 100 9.63 -8.15 -0.11
N ARG A 101 9.09 -7.09 -0.71
CA ARG A 101 8.74 -5.89 0.03
C ARG A 101 7.73 -5.01 -0.67
N VAL A 102 7.05 -4.19 0.12
CA VAL A 102 6.43 -2.96 -0.35
C VAL A 102 7.29 -1.80 0.10
N VAL A 103 7.68 -0.92 -0.81
CA VAL A 103 8.46 0.29 -0.55
C VAL A 103 7.63 1.51 -0.89
N PHE A 104 7.73 2.55 -0.08
CA PHE A 104 6.99 3.79 -0.29
C PHE A 104 7.65 4.93 0.46
N TRP A 105 7.32 6.15 0.05
CA TRP A 105 7.72 7.37 0.75
C TRP A 105 6.53 7.99 1.44
N ALA A 106 6.74 8.46 2.67
CA ALA A 106 5.71 9.17 3.42
C ALA A 106 6.28 10.37 4.16
N ARG A 107 5.46 11.41 4.31
CA ARG A 107 5.71 12.54 5.21
C ARG A 107 4.41 13.08 5.79
N GLY A 108 4.51 13.69 6.96
CA GLY A 108 3.46 14.49 7.57
C GLY A 108 3.48 15.94 7.07
N GLU A 109 2.42 16.69 7.36
CA GLU A 109 2.38 18.14 7.16
C GLU A 109 3.06 18.87 8.33
N GLN A 110 2.79 18.43 9.55
CA GLN A 110 3.29 19.00 10.80
C GLN A 110 4.40 18.17 11.44
N GLY A 111 4.55 16.90 11.08
CA GLY A 111 5.40 15.96 11.78
C GLY A 111 4.78 15.53 13.12
N GLY A 112 4.89 14.24 13.43
CA GLY A 112 4.24 13.62 14.59
C GLY A 112 2.88 13.01 14.28
N GLU A 113 2.36 13.14 13.05
CA GLU A 113 1.18 12.39 12.60
C GLU A 113 1.41 10.89 12.80
N PHE A 114 0.42 10.22 13.38
CA PHE A 114 0.52 8.81 13.72
C PHE A 114 -0.27 7.95 12.75
N ILE A 115 0.40 6.99 12.12
CA ILE A 115 -0.22 5.92 11.33
C ILE A 115 -0.13 4.63 12.14
N HIS A 116 -1.27 4.04 12.47
CA HIS A 116 -1.29 2.81 13.25
C HIS A 116 -0.78 1.62 12.44
N ALA A 117 -1.10 1.57 11.15
CA ALA A 117 -0.63 0.51 10.28
C ALA A 117 -0.52 1.00 8.85
N PHE A 118 0.59 0.68 8.19
CA PHE A 118 0.63 0.47 6.75
C PHE A 118 0.50 -1.02 6.48
N THR A 119 -0.26 -1.42 5.47
CA THR A 119 -0.65 -2.82 5.25
C THR A 119 -0.50 -3.26 3.81
N PHE A 120 -0.33 -4.56 3.63
CA PHE A 120 -0.33 -5.26 2.35
C PHE A 120 -1.18 -6.52 2.49
N GLY A 121 -1.96 -6.85 1.47
CA GLY A 121 -2.84 -8.02 1.44
C GLY A 121 -3.95 -7.97 2.49
N GLY A 122 -4.50 -9.14 2.80
CA GLY A 122 -5.48 -9.32 3.87
C GLY A 122 -6.94 -9.09 3.47
N THR A 123 -7.26 -8.95 2.19
CA THR A 123 -8.65 -9.08 1.72
C THR A 123 -9.22 -10.41 2.18
N LEU A 124 -10.40 -10.37 2.79
CA LEU A 124 -11.17 -11.55 3.19
C LEU A 124 -12.40 -11.65 2.31
N GLY A 125 -12.78 -12.83 1.84
CA GLY A 125 -13.97 -12.98 1.00
C GLY A 125 -14.05 -14.34 0.34
N ALA A 126 -14.81 -14.41 -0.76
CA ALA A 126 -14.87 -15.60 -1.62
C ALA A 126 -13.53 -15.84 -2.35
N TYR A 127 -12.81 -14.75 -2.65
CA TYR A 127 -11.48 -14.74 -3.25
C TYR A 127 -10.50 -14.04 -2.30
N PRO A 128 -10.09 -14.70 -1.19
CA PRO A 128 -9.26 -14.08 -0.18
C PRO A 128 -7.83 -13.87 -0.69
N ASP A 129 -7.16 -12.86 -0.15
CA ASP A 129 -5.71 -12.75 -0.30
C ASP A 129 -5.03 -13.91 0.40
N THR A 130 -3.99 -14.44 -0.24
CA THR A 130 -3.24 -15.61 0.23
C THR A 130 -2.45 -15.33 1.50
N ASP A 131 -1.97 -14.10 1.67
CA ASP A 131 -1.26 -13.67 2.87
C ASP A 131 -1.38 -12.15 3.10
N LYS A 132 -0.76 -11.65 4.17
CA LYS A 132 -0.75 -10.24 4.53
C LYS A 132 0.48 -9.83 5.32
N ALA A 133 0.81 -8.54 5.27
CA ALA A 133 1.87 -7.94 6.07
C ALA A 133 1.47 -6.57 6.61
N VAL A 134 2.13 -6.15 7.70
CA VAL A 134 1.86 -4.88 8.39
C VAL A 134 3.17 -4.24 8.83
N LEU A 135 3.30 -2.95 8.59
CA LEU A 135 4.25 -2.07 9.28
C LEU A 135 3.47 -1.25 10.32
N PRO A 136 3.59 -1.55 11.63
CA PRO A 136 2.80 -0.92 12.66
C PRO A 136 3.43 0.38 13.21
N ASP A 137 2.57 1.21 13.79
CA ASP A 137 2.90 2.31 14.71
C ASP A 137 3.99 3.27 14.22
N VAL A 138 3.73 3.90 13.08
CA VAL A 138 4.64 4.83 12.42
C VAL A 138 4.29 6.28 12.79
N PHE A 139 5.29 7.03 13.26
CA PHE A 139 5.23 8.49 13.36
C PHE A 139 5.87 9.11 12.12
N LEU A 140 5.13 9.97 11.43
CA LEU A 140 5.64 10.64 10.24
C LEU A 140 6.46 11.87 10.61
N SER A 141 7.53 12.10 9.86
CA SER A 141 8.32 13.34 9.95
C SER A 141 7.82 14.35 8.92
N LYS A 142 8.23 15.63 9.03
CA LYS A 142 7.97 16.63 7.98
C LYS A 142 8.72 16.34 6.68
N GLU A 143 9.84 15.63 6.78
CA GLU A 143 10.67 15.25 5.64
C GLU A 143 10.22 13.91 5.08
N TRP A 144 10.33 13.78 3.75
CA TRP A 144 10.10 12.51 3.06
C TRP A 144 11.01 11.42 3.63
N THR A 145 10.39 10.36 4.12
CA THR A 145 11.09 9.19 4.68
C THR A 145 10.65 7.95 3.92
N ARG A 146 11.62 7.10 3.57
CA ARG A 146 11.35 5.80 2.92
C ARG A 146 10.97 4.78 3.99
N PHE A 147 9.87 4.08 3.75
CA PHE A 147 9.38 2.99 4.58
C PHE A 147 9.32 1.69 3.78
N GLU A 148 9.26 0.57 4.50
CA GLU A 148 9.26 -0.77 3.91
C GLU A 148 8.36 -1.71 4.73
N ILE A 149 7.51 -2.47 4.03
CA ILE A 149 6.77 -3.61 4.60
C ILE A 149 7.48 -4.87 4.09
N ASP A 150 7.98 -5.71 4.99
CA ASP A 150 8.63 -6.98 4.63
C ASP A 150 7.59 -8.03 4.18
N LEU A 151 7.80 -8.62 3.01
CA LEU A 151 6.98 -9.69 2.43
C LEU A 151 7.74 -11.02 2.35
N THR A 152 8.93 -11.11 2.94
CA THR A 152 9.80 -12.28 2.83
C THR A 152 9.13 -13.51 3.42
N GLY A 153 8.95 -14.53 2.58
CA GLY A 153 8.44 -15.84 2.99
C GLY A 153 6.92 -15.96 2.98
N LEU A 154 6.19 -14.90 2.60
CA LEU A 154 4.74 -14.94 2.46
C LEU A 154 4.31 -15.69 1.19
N ASP A 155 3.11 -16.26 1.21
CA ASP A 155 2.45 -16.75 -0.02
C ASP A 155 1.82 -15.57 -0.75
N LEU A 156 2.39 -15.24 -1.91
CA LEU A 156 1.94 -14.11 -2.74
C LEU A 156 1.32 -14.59 -4.05
N SER A 157 0.84 -15.83 -4.09
CA SER A 157 0.27 -16.43 -5.31
C SER A 157 -1.07 -15.79 -5.74
N TYR A 158 -1.76 -15.13 -4.80
CA TYR A 158 -3.01 -14.40 -5.09
C TYR A 158 -3.20 -13.23 -4.11
N ILE A 159 -3.03 -11.99 -4.60
CA ILE A 159 -3.17 -10.74 -3.83
C ILE A 159 -3.99 -9.71 -4.60
N SER A 160 -5.00 -9.13 -3.95
CA SER A 160 -5.93 -8.12 -4.48
C SER A 160 -5.84 -6.78 -3.76
N SER A 161 -5.35 -6.76 -2.52
CA SER A 161 -5.09 -5.54 -1.73
C SER A 161 -3.60 -5.23 -1.69
N PHE A 162 -3.17 -4.19 -2.42
CA PHE A 162 -1.74 -3.95 -2.68
C PHE A 162 -1.06 -3.05 -1.65
N PHE A 163 -1.76 -2.06 -1.12
CA PHE A 163 -1.20 -1.13 -0.15
C PHE A 163 -2.32 -0.44 0.60
N GLY A 164 -2.24 -0.41 1.93
CA GLY A 164 -3.23 0.25 2.76
C GLY A 164 -2.60 1.00 3.89
N TRP A 165 -3.41 1.84 4.52
CA TRP A 165 -3.07 2.48 5.78
C TRP A 165 -4.30 2.62 6.65
N ALA A 166 -4.07 2.70 7.96
CA ALA A 166 -5.10 2.99 8.94
C ALA A 166 -4.56 3.83 10.11
N THR A 167 -5.43 4.67 10.67
CA THR A 167 -5.18 5.35 11.94
C THR A 167 -6.44 5.47 12.78
N GLY A 168 -6.27 5.95 14.01
CA GLY A 168 -7.34 6.21 14.97
C GLY A 168 -7.43 7.67 15.39
N ARG A 169 -8.64 8.10 15.71
CA ARG A 169 -8.93 9.44 16.26
C ARG A 169 -8.19 9.71 17.57
N PHE A 170 -7.99 8.68 18.40
CA PHE A 170 -7.32 8.84 19.69
C PHE A 170 -5.89 9.40 19.56
N ASN A 171 -5.15 8.94 18.54
CA ASN A 171 -3.77 9.38 18.30
C ASN A 171 -3.68 10.63 17.40
N ASN A 172 -4.74 10.93 16.64
CA ASN A 172 -4.84 12.12 15.79
C ASN A 172 -6.16 12.87 16.08
N PRO A 173 -6.34 13.44 17.29
CA PRO A 173 -7.63 13.97 17.73
C PRO A 173 -8.09 15.23 16.98
N GLU A 174 -7.13 15.97 16.40
CA GLU A 174 -7.37 17.17 15.59
C GLU A 174 -7.37 16.87 14.08
N GLY A 175 -7.34 15.58 13.72
CA GLY A 175 -7.10 15.16 12.35
C GLY A 175 -5.61 15.13 12.00
N MET A 176 -5.32 14.90 10.73
CA MET A 176 -3.97 14.92 10.20
C MET A 176 -3.96 15.16 8.70
N VAL A 177 -2.86 15.72 8.20
CA VAL A 177 -2.56 15.76 6.77
C VAL A 177 -1.24 15.05 6.57
N PHE A 178 -1.21 14.10 5.64
CA PHE A 178 0.01 13.39 5.29
C PHE A 178 0.04 13.06 3.81
N TYR A 179 1.22 12.67 3.35
CA TYR A 179 1.52 12.50 1.95
C TYR A 179 2.18 11.15 1.71
N LEU A 180 1.88 10.56 0.57
CA LEU A 180 2.46 9.31 0.10
C LEU A 180 2.97 9.49 -1.33
N ASP A 181 4.06 8.80 -1.65
CA ASP A 181 4.63 8.82 -2.99
C ASP A 181 5.42 7.52 -3.27
N GLU A 182 5.65 7.23 -4.55
CA GLU A 182 6.51 6.13 -5.02
C GLU A 182 6.22 4.78 -4.34
N ILE A 183 4.97 4.33 -4.38
CA ILE A 183 4.52 3.07 -3.76
C ILE A 183 4.75 1.92 -4.75
N ARG A 184 5.69 1.04 -4.42
CA ARG A 184 6.13 -0.08 -5.29
C ARG A 184 6.19 -1.39 -4.50
N ILE A 185 5.78 -2.48 -5.15
CA ILE A 185 6.00 -3.84 -4.66
C ILE A 185 7.19 -4.39 -5.45
N GLU A 186 8.20 -4.88 -4.76
CA GLU A 186 9.48 -5.36 -5.30
C GLU A 186 9.78 -6.76 -4.80
#